data_AF-A0A932MYD3-F1
#
_entry.id   AF-A0A932MYD3-F1
#
_cell.length_a   1.000
_cell.length_b   1.000
_cell.length_c   1.000
_cell.angle_alpha   90.00
_cell.angle_beta   90.00
_cell.angle_gamma   90.00
#
_symmetry.space_group_name_H-M   'P 1'
#
loop_
_entity.id
_entity.type
_entity.pdbx_description
1 polymer ?
#
loop_
_entity_poly.entity_id
_entity_poly.type
_entity_poly.pdbx_seq_one_letter_code
_entity_poly.pdbx_strand_id
1 'polypeptide(L)'
;RGSGAAFTNDLTTFPELLRGLGSLGGRRYASPLVARIVTRAVMLETPGWPRASAHDVYDVRAVQTAMAELRGAGISSERLAGATSEALRTLCDLLARYEGALDAAGLADDADWERQGILAAAQGRWPAQLSGVTRVSVEGGASLFGARADLLRVLVARGLRVEVRLPWDSSRATAFSWPDASMTHVETLGVQVEIAHDARSGLGPLAELRAAQFTRAVVSGAPVTLLHAASRGEHVRAVAHHVALWIREGVPPDEIAVATPSPDALGPLLVRELRAVGVPAIMRRGLALAQSGPGRVLTQALRLPALAFPREELLELWQALGRTVASDTGPISAERLAHWVRQSGARSQRLLGYREALTALAQRGEKSSRGLSVAAARAIADALEALMHVLNGVPEQAALVEQLDACEKAVHALGLAAGGPRVFAGDPDGAEEHRRELLAAEARQAEALEAIADLLIELRL
;
A
#
# COMPACT_ATOMS: atom_id res chain seq x y z
N ARG A 1 -8.07 23.13 7.42
CA ARG A 1 -7.80 23.27 8.86
C ARG A 1 -6.54 22.46 9.14
N GLY A 2 -5.44 23.11 9.53
CA GLY A 2 -4.15 22.43 9.70
C GLY A 2 -4.23 21.45 10.85
N SER A 3 -4.14 20.16 10.53
CA SER A 3 -3.71 19.14 11.49
C SER A 3 -2.31 19.54 11.94
N GLY A 4 -2.21 20.24 13.06
CA GLY A 4 -0.93 20.46 13.72
C GLY A 4 -0.39 19.09 14.09
N ALA A 5 0.61 18.61 13.36
CA ALA A 5 1.35 17.43 13.75
C ALA A 5 1.89 17.70 15.17
N ALA A 6 1.30 17.05 16.16
CA ALA A 6 1.82 17.09 17.51
C ALA A 6 3.13 16.31 17.48
N PHE A 7 4.26 17.01 17.43
CA PHE A 7 5.59 16.43 17.62
C PHE A 7 5.67 15.97 19.09
N THR A 8 5.11 14.80 19.40
CA THR A 8 5.10 14.23 20.76
C THR A 8 6.29 13.32 21.02
N ASN A 9 7.08 12.98 19.99
CA ASN A 9 8.22 12.08 20.08
C ASN A 9 9.50 12.81 19.67
N ASP A 10 10.62 12.49 20.34
CA ASP A 10 11.99 12.90 19.99
C ASP A 10 12.47 12.33 18.63
N LEU A 11 11.58 11.69 17.86
CA LEU A 11 11.85 10.97 16.62
C LEU A 11 10.82 11.35 15.56
N THR A 12 11.29 11.65 14.35
CA THR A 12 10.47 11.96 13.16
C THR A 12 11.19 11.48 11.90
N THR A 13 10.46 11.32 10.80
CA THR A 13 11.07 11.14 9.47
C THR A 13 11.32 12.48 8.77
N PHE A 14 12.21 12.50 7.76
CA PHE A 14 12.45 13.68 6.92
C PHE A 14 11.15 14.21 6.28
N PRO A 15 10.33 13.38 5.59
CA PRO A 15 9.10 13.86 4.97
C PRO A 15 8.12 14.44 5.98
N GLU A 16 7.92 13.79 7.14
CA GLU A 16 7.02 14.29 8.18
C GLU A 16 7.50 15.63 8.75
N LEU A 17 8.80 15.74 9.04
CA LEU A 17 9.38 16.99 9.53
C LEU A 17 9.21 18.11 8.50
N LEU A 18 9.60 17.87 7.25
CA LEU A 18 9.52 18.86 6.18
C LEU A 18 8.08 19.29 5.91
N ARG A 19 7.13 18.35 5.86
CA ARG A 19 5.71 18.68 5.71
C ARG A 19 5.15 19.43 6.92
N GLY A 20 5.61 19.11 8.13
CA GLY A 20 5.25 19.81 9.35
C GLY A 20 5.83 21.23 9.46
N LEU A 21 7.01 21.47 8.89
CA LEU A 21 7.63 22.79 8.76
C LEU A 21 6.97 23.63 7.66
N GLY A 22 6.53 22.97 6.58
CA GLY A 22 5.99 23.59 5.39
C GLY A 22 4.50 23.90 5.45
N SER A 23 4.07 24.78 4.56
CA SER A 23 2.66 24.97 4.24
C SER A 23 2.52 24.95 2.72
N LEU A 24 1.43 24.39 2.22
CA LEU A 24 1.13 24.40 0.78
C LEU A 24 0.74 25.78 0.23
N GLY A 25 0.69 26.82 1.08
CA GLY A 25 0.54 28.21 0.63
C GLY A 25 -0.77 28.47 -0.14
N GLY A 26 -1.84 27.74 0.18
CA GLY A 26 -3.13 27.82 -0.53
C GLY A 26 -3.28 26.82 -1.67
N ARG A 27 -2.20 26.14 -2.09
CA ARG A 27 -2.29 24.99 -3.00
C ARG A 27 -2.90 23.79 -2.30
N ARG A 28 -3.55 22.92 -3.08
CA ARG A 28 -4.06 21.63 -2.66
C ARG A 28 -2.98 20.57 -2.84
N TYR A 29 -2.95 19.55 -2.00
CA TYR A 29 -2.01 18.44 -2.16
C TYR A 29 -2.39 17.57 -3.36
N ALA A 30 -1.41 17.17 -4.15
CA ALA A 30 -1.53 16.13 -5.17
C ALA A 30 -0.81 14.88 -4.70
N SER A 31 -1.54 13.82 -4.33
CA SER A 31 -0.93 12.54 -4.03
C SER A 31 -0.29 11.91 -5.26
N PRO A 32 0.46 10.81 -5.09
CA PRO A 32 1.00 10.06 -6.21
C PRO A 32 -0.03 9.63 -7.26
N LEU A 33 -1.32 9.48 -6.91
CA LEU A 33 -2.34 9.16 -7.91
C LEU A 33 -2.71 10.38 -8.75
N VAL A 34 -2.99 11.53 -8.12
CA VAL A 34 -3.26 12.79 -8.82
C VAL A 34 -2.07 13.18 -9.69
N ALA A 35 -0.85 13.06 -9.16
CA ALA A 35 0.38 13.28 -9.92
C ALA A 35 0.48 12.38 -11.17
N ARG A 36 0.02 11.12 -11.11
CA ARG A 36 -0.03 10.23 -12.30
C ARG A 36 -1.08 10.65 -13.30
N ILE A 37 -2.24 11.12 -12.85
CA ILE A 37 -3.29 11.63 -13.75
C ILE A 37 -2.78 12.86 -14.49
N VAL A 38 -2.16 13.80 -13.78
CA VAL A 38 -1.51 14.98 -14.38
C VAL A 38 -0.39 14.56 -15.32
N THR A 39 0.47 13.62 -14.92
CA THR A 39 1.53 13.06 -15.77
C THR A 39 0.96 12.50 -17.07
N ARG A 40 -0.10 11.70 -16.99
CA ARG A 40 -0.76 11.12 -18.19
C ARG A 40 -1.31 12.21 -19.11
N ALA A 41 -1.98 13.22 -18.54
CA ALA A 41 -2.51 14.34 -19.33
C ALA A 41 -1.39 15.06 -20.09
N VAL A 42 -0.29 15.38 -19.39
CA VAL A 42 0.91 15.99 -19.98
C VAL A 42 1.53 15.11 -21.07
N MET A 43 1.63 13.79 -20.83
CA MET A 43 2.15 12.85 -21.82
C MET A 43 1.28 12.79 -23.09
N LEU A 44 -0.06 12.86 -22.97
CA LEU A 44 -0.97 12.87 -24.13
C LEU A 44 -0.80 14.12 -25.02
N GLU A 45 -0.37 15.23 -24.43
CA GLU A 45 -0.10 16.50 -25.12
C GLU A 45 1.33 16.60 -25.66
N THR A 46 2.23 15.71 -25.24
CA THR A 46 3.66 15.76 -25.58
C THR A 46 3.97 14.81 -26.76
N PRO A 47 4.41 15.32 -27.93
CA PRO A 47 4.70 14.49 -29.10
C PRO A 47 5.74 13.39 -28.86
N GLY A 48 5.72 12.34 -29.70
CA GLY A 48 6.71 11.27 -29.69
C GLY A 48 6.34 10.09 -28.78
N TRP A 49 7.35 9.47 -28.17
CA TRP A 49 7.15 8.32 -27.28
C TRP A 49 6.25 8.61 -26.06
N PRO A 50 6.23 9.81 -25.43
CA PRO A 50 5.37 10.04 -24.29
C PRO A 50 3.89 9.88 -24.63
N ARG A 51 3.45 10.43 -25.76
CA ARG A 51 2.06 10.25 -26.24
C ARG A 51 1.71 8.80 -26.53
N ALA A 52 2.64 8.05 -27.14
CA ALA A 52 2.43 6.63 -27.42
C ALA A 52 2.29 5.82 -26.11
N SER A 53 3.13 6.12 -25.12
CA SER A 53 3.14 5.48 -23.81
C SER A 53 2.01 5.94 -22.87
N ALA A 54 1.34 7.06 -23.14
CA ALA A 54 0.30 7.61 -22.26
C ALA A 54 -0.95 6.72 -22.11
N HIS A 55 -1.09 5.71 -22.97
CA HIS A 55 -2.15 4.71 -22.90
C HIS A 55 -1.78 3.50 -22.02
N ASP A 56 -0.50 3.31 -21.72
CA ASP A 56 -0.03 2.25 -20.81
C ASP A 56 0.13 2.81 -19.38
N VAL A 57 -0.62 2.24 -18.44
CA VAL A 57 -0.61 2.65 -17.03
C VAL A 57 0.75 2.41 -16.34
N TYR A 58 1.51 1.42 -16.80
CA TYR A 58 2.84 1.11 -16.25
C TYR A 58 3.88 2.11 -16.73
N ASP A 59 3.81 2.52 -18.00
CA ASP A 59 4.69 3.55 -18.54
C ASP A 59 4.42 4.90 -17.88
N VAL A 60 3.14 5.31 -17.77
CA VAL A 60 2.75 6.53 -17.04
C VAL A 60 3.30 6.52 -15.61
N ARG A 61 3.19 5.37 -14.92
CA ARG A 61 3.72 5.21 -13.57
C ARG A 61 5.24 5.32 -13.54
N ALA A 62 5.95 4.71 -14.49
CA ALA A 62 7.40 4.79 -14.58
C ALA A 62 7.87 6.23 -14.80
N VAL A 63 7.24 6.96 -15.73
CA VAL A 63 7.53 8.38 -16.00
C VAL A 63 7.23 9.24 -14.78
N GLN A 64 6.07 9.06 -14.13
CA GLN A 64 5.73 9.81 -12.92
C GLN A 64 6.73 9.54 -11.78
N THR A 65 7.17 8.28 -11.62
CA THR A 65 8.18 7.91 -10.62
C THR A 65 9.50 8.60 -10.90
N ALA A 66 9.96 8.60 -12.16
CA ALA A 66 11.19 9.29 -12.55
C ALA A 66 11.09 10.81 -12.31
N MET A 67 9.97 11.45 -12.63
CA MET A 67 9.78 12.88 -12.35
C MET A 67 9.74 13.18 -10.85
N ALA A 68 9.08 12.33 -10.06
CA ALA A 68 9.06 12.47 -8.59
C ALA A 68 10.47 12.30 -7.98
N GLU A 69 11.27 11.36 -8.49
CA GLU A 69 12.66 11.17 -8.08
C GLU A 69 13.52 12.39 -8.42
N LEU A 70 13.41 12.93 -9.64
CA LEU A 70 14.10 14.17 -10.03
C LEU A 70 13.72 15.34 -9.11
N ARG A 71 12.41 15.57 -8.93
CA ARG A 71 11.92 16.67 -8.10
C ARG A 71 12.30 16.51 -6.63
N GLY A 72 12.24 15.29 -6.09
CA GLY A 72 12.71 14.97 -4.73
C GLY A 72 14.22 15.15 -4.55
N ALA A 73 15.00 14.92 -5.60
CA ALA A 73 16.42 15.28 -5.66
C ALA A 73 16.67 16.79 -5.83
N GLY A 74 15.61 17.61 -5.88
CA GLY A 74 15.70 19.05 -6.09
C GLY A 74 16.02 19.44 -7.53
N ILE A 75 15.81 18.55 -8.50
CA ILE A 75 16.01 18.81 -9.93
C ILE A 75 14.69 19.28 -10.53
N SER A 76 14.60 20.56 -10.87
CA SER A 76 13.48 21.15 -11.63
C SER A 76 13.76 21.11 -13.13
N SER A 77 12.75 21.43 -13.93
CA SER A 77 12.92 21.62 -15.38
C SER A 77 13.99 22.67 -15.71
N GLU A 78 14.04 23.78 -14.95
CA GLU A 78 15.05 24.82 -15.08
C GLU A 78 16.48 24.29 -14.91
N ARG A 79 16.69 23.35 -13.96
CA ARG A 79 18.01 22.75 -13.74
C ARG A 79 18.43 21.77 -14.84
N LEU A 80 17.47 21.28 -15.62
CA LEU A 80 17.71 20.43 -16.79
C LEU A 80 17.77 21.22 -18.11
N ALA A 81 17.61 22.55 -18.06
CA ALA A 81 17.75 23.42 -19.22
C ALA A 81 19.21 23.43 -19.71
N GLY A 82 19.53 22.58 -20.69
CA GLY A 82 20.89 22.34 -21.17
C GLY A 82 21.21 20.86 -21.44
N ALA A 83 20.27 19.96 -21.18
CA ALA A 83 20.40 18.55 -21.53
C ALA A 83 20.74 18.34 -23.02
N THR A 84 21.77 17.55 -23.29
CA THR A 84 22.30 17.31 -24.64
C THR A 84 21.63 16.13 -25.36
N SER A 85 21.18 15.12 -24.62
CA SER A 85 20.50 13.96 -25.23
C SER A 85 19.02 14.25 -25.48
N GLU A 86 18.47 13.66 -26.55
CA GLU A 86 17.05 13.78 -26.89
C GLU A 86 16.14 13.24 -25.77
N ALA A 87 16.53 12.13 -25.14
CA ALA A 87 15.78 11.54 -24.02
C ALA A 87 15.69 12.51 -22.83
N LEU A 88 16.81 13.13 -22.44
CA LEU A 88 16.81 14.10 -21.33
C LEU A 88 16.09 15.40 -21.69
N ARG A 89 16.16 15.86 -22.95
CA ARG A 89 15.36 17.01 -23.42
C ARG A 89 13.87 16.73 -23.35
N THR A 90 13.45 15.52 -23.76
CA THR A 90 12.04 15.09 -23.67
C THR A 90 11.60 15.00 -22.21
N LEU A 91 12.42 14.45 -21.33
CA LEU A 91 12.13 14.40 -19.90
C LEU A 91 12.08 15.80 -19.26
N CYS A 92 12.94 16.72 -19.68
CA CYS A 92 12.92 18.12 -19.26
C CYS A 92 11.62 18.82 -19.70
N ASP A 93 11.17 18.64 -20.95
CA ASP A 93 9.90 19.18 -21.44
C ASP A 93 8.70 18.58 -20.69
N LEU A 94 8.68 17.26 -20.48
CA LEU A 94 7.65 16.58 -19.67
C LEU A 94 7.62 17.13 -18.24
N LEU A 95 8.79 17.28 -17.62
CA LEU A 95 8.89 17.82 -16.28
C LEU A 95 8.34 19.25 -16.26
N ALA A 96 8.77 20.13 -17.17
CA ALA A 96 8.32 21.52 -17.25
C ALA A 96 6.79 21.63 -17.39
N ARG A 97 6.21 20.83 -18.29
CA ARG A 97 4.75 20.75 -18.49
C ARG A 97 4.03 20.23 -17.25
N TYR A 98 4.61 19.25 -16.56
CA TYR A 98 4.08 18.74 -15.30
C TYR A 98 4.10 19.80 -14.20
N GLU A 99 5.21 20.53 -13.99
CA GLU A 99 5.25 21.61 -12.98
C GLU A 99 4.25 22.72 -13.32
N GLY A 100 4.17 23.10 -14.61
CA GLY A 100 3.19 24.07 -15.09
C GLY A 100 1.74 23.63 -14.92
N ALA A 101 1.43 22.35 -15.15
CA ALA A 101 0.09 21.79 -14.94
C ALA A 101 -0.29 21.76 -13.46
N LEU A 102 0.65 21.42 -12.57
CA LEU A 102 0.45 21.52 -11.12
C LEU A 102 0.19 22.96 -10.68
N ASP A 103 0.99 23.91 -11.16
CA ASP A 103 0.83 25.34 -10.84
C ASP A 103 -0.53 25.87 -11.32
N ALA A 104 -0.91 25.57 -12.57
CA ALA A 104 -2.19 25.99 -13.15
C ALA A 104 -3.41 25.43 -12.40
N ALA A 105 -3.30 24.21 -11.88
CA ALA A 105 -4.36 23.56 -11.09
C ALA A 105 -4.35 23.94 -9.61
N GLY A 106 -3.37 24.76 -9.17
CA GLY A 106 -3.16 25.08 -7.76
C GLY A 106 -2.87 23.84 -6.91
N LEU A 107 -2.18 22.84 -7.48
CA LEU A 107 -1.83 21.56 -6.86
C LEU A 107 -0.36 21.53 -6.48
N ALA A 108 0.04 20.91 -5.38
CA ALA A 108 1.43 20.75 -4.98
C ALA A 108 1.71 19.28 -4.64
N ASP A 109 2.78 18.72 -5.19
CA ASP A 109 3.18 17.35 -4.89
C ASP A 109 4.09 17.24 -3.66
N ASP A 110 4.55 16.03 -3.35
CA ASP A 110 5.44 15.78 -2.20
C ASP A 110 6.71 16.63 -2.23
N ALA A 111 7.32 16.80 -3.42
CA ALA A 111 8.55 17.55 -3.56
C ALA A 111 8.33 19.05 -3.36
N ASP A 112 7.20 19.60 -3.82
CA ASP A 112 6.83 20.99 -3.53
C ASP A 112 6.63 21.22 -2.03
N TRP A 113 5.91 20.31 -1.36
CA TRP A 113 5.66 20.42 0.08
C TRP A 113 6.96 20.37 0.87
N GLU A 114 7.84 19.43 0.54
CA GLU A 114 9.17 19.33 1.17
C GLU A 114 9.99 20.60 0.96
N ARG A 115 9.98 21.16 -0.25
CA ARG A 115 10.65 22.43 -0.59
C ARG A 115 10.10 23.60 0.21
N GLN A 116 8.78 23.69 0.39
CA GLN A 116 8.16 24.72 1.23
C GLN A 116 8.58 24.60 2.70
N GLY A 117 8.77 23.37 3.20
CA GLY A 117 9.32 23.13 4.54
C GLY A 117 10.73 23.68 4.72
N ILE A 118 11.61 23.45 3.75
CA ILE A 118 12.98 23.97 3.74
C ILE A 118 12.96 25.50 3.71
N LEU A 119 12.16 26.09 2.82
CA LEU A 119 12.04 27.55 2.70
C LEU A 119 11.52 28.19 3.99
N ALA A 120 10.50 27.60 4.61
CA ALA A 120 9.96 28.07 5.89
C ALA A 120 11.04 28.04 6.98
N ALA A 121 11.75 26.92 7.12
CA ALA A 121 12.82 26.78 8.11
C ALA A 121 13.98 27.76 7.88
N ALA A 122 14.36 27.97 6.62
CA ALA A 122 15.39 28.94 6.23
C ALA A 122 14.99 30.39 6.55
N GLN A 123 13.69 30.71 6.42
CA GLN A 123 13.11 32.02 6.74
C GLN A 123 12.88 32.24 8.24
N GLY A 124 13.30 31.32 9.11
CA GLY A 124 13.12 31.45 10.55
C GLY A 124 11.81 30.90 11.08
N ARG A 125 10.91 30.39 10.22
CA ARG A 125 9.64 29.79 10.65
C ARG A 125 9.92 28.40 11.21
N TRP A 126 10.04 28.35 12.53
CA TRP A 126 10.38 27.15 13.28
C TRP A 126 9.26 26.87 14.29
N PRO A 127 8.68 25.67 14.33
CA PRO A 127 7.64 25.32 15.29
C PRO A 127 8.12 25.55 16.73
N ALA A 128 7.25 26.09 17.58
CA ALA A 128 7.57 26.35 18.99
C ALA A 128 7.99 25.07 19.72
N GLN A 129 7.45 23.92 19.33
CA GLN A 129 7.80 22.61 19.87
C GLN A 129 9.28 22.27 19.65
N LEU A 130 9.90 22.80 18.60
CA LEU A 130 11.29 22.52 18.24
C LEU A 130 12.26 23.63 18.70
N SER A 131 11.80 24.69 19.36
CA SER A 131 12.66 25.84 19.70
C SER A 131 13.75 25.50 20.73
N GLY A 132 13.54 24.44 21.54
CA GLY A 132 14.53 23.94 22.49
C GLY A 132 15.54 22.95 21.90
N VAL A 133 15.39 22.56 20.64
CA VAL A 133 16.25 21.56 20.00
C VAL A 133 17.59 22.18 19.64
N THR A 134 18.67 21.69 20.26
CA THR A 134 20.04 22.14 20.00
C THR A 134 20.87 21.10 19.24
N ARG A 135 20.41 19.84 19.22
CA ARG A 135 21.07 18.71 18.56
C ARG A 135 20.07 17.91 17.75
N VAL A 136 20.46 17.52 16.54
CA VAL A 136 19.71 16.62 15.65
C VAL A 136 20.60 15.43 15.32
N SER A 137 20.07 14.22 15.50
CA SER A 137 20.70 12.99 15.05
C SER A 137 19.89 12.41 13.89
N VAL A 138 20.57 12.06 12.81
CA VAL A 138 19.98 11.43 11.63
C VAL A 138 20.51 10.01 11.55
N GLU A 139 19.62 9.02 11.69
CA GLU A 139 19.97 7.61 11.64
C GLU A 139 19.32 6.92 10.42
N GLY A 140 20.01 5.93 9.84
CA GLY A 140 19.46 5.11 8.76
C GLY A 140 19.31 5.82 7.40
N GLY A 141 19.88 7.02 7.25
CA GLY A 141 19.76 7.84 6.05
C GLY A 141 20.73 7.45 4.94
N ALA A 142 20.52 6.33 4.23
CA ALA A 142 21.38 5.93 3.11
C ALA A 142 21.30 6.85 1.87
N SER A 143 20.41 7.85 1.87
CA SER A 143 20.17 8.77 0.76
C SER A 143 19.93 10.19 1.29
N LEU A 144 21.00 10.99 1.32
CA LEU A 144 20.99 12.38 1.79
C LEU A 144 21.16 13.36 0.62
N PHE A 145 20.24 13.32 -0.34
CA PHE A 145 20.24 14.21 -1.51
C PHE A 145 19.04 15.16 -1.50
N GLY A 146 19.09 16.18 -2.35
CA GLY A 146 17.98 17.09 -2.60
C GLY A 146 17.45 17.75 -1.33
N ALA A 147 16.13 17.64 -1.12
CA ALA A 147 15.43 18.26 -0.01
C ALA A 147 16.02 17.90 1.37
N ARG A 148 16.53 16.68 1.54
CA ARG A 148 17.11 16.22 2.81
C ARG A 148 18.44 16.91 3.10
N ALA A 149 19.30 16.98 2.09
CA ALA A 149 20.57 17.71 2.15
C ALA A 149 20.35 19.21 2.42
N ASP A 150 19.40 19.81 1.72
CA ASP A 150 19.04 21.21 1.90
C ASP A 150 18.50 21.48 3.32
N LEU A 151 17.70 20.56 3.88
CA LEU A 151 17.27 20.66 5.27
C LEU A 151 18.45 20.62 6.25
N LEU A 152 19.38 19.66 6.09
CA LEU A 152 20.56 19.59 6.95
C LEU A 152 21.36 20.90 6.92
N ARG A 153 21.51 21.50 5.75
CA ARG A 153 22.13 22.82 5.60
C ARG A 153 21.40 23.90 6.38
N VAL A 154 20.07 23.93 6.29
CA VAL A 154 19.24 24.89 7.06
C VAL A 154 19.37 24.66 8.57
N LEU A 155 19.40 23.41 9.03
CA LEU A 155 19.56 23.11 10.46
C LEU A 155 20.91 23.61 10.99
N VAL A 156 22.01 23.36 10.28
CA VAL A 156 23.35 23.84 10.67
C VAL A 156 23.42 25.37 10.61
N ALA A 157 22.86 26.00 9.58
CA ALA A 157 22.83 27.46 9.45
C ALA A 157 22.06 28.15 10.60
N ARG A 158 21.14 27.43 11.25
CA ARG A 158 20.42 27.88 12.46
C ARG A 158 21.19 27.65 13.75
N GLY A 159 22.40 27.07 13.69
CA GLY A 159 23.24 26.78 14.85
C GLY A 159 22.93 25.45 15.54
N LEU A 160 22.17 24.55 14.93
CA LEU A 160 21.94 23.22 15.48
C LEU A 160 23.16 22.33 15.21
N ARG A 161 23.53 21.50 16.20
CA ARG A 161 24.52 20.45 16.00
C ARG A 161 23.87 19.26 15.30
N VAL A 162 24.30 18.96 14.08
CA VAL A 162 23.77 17.85 13.28
C VAL A 162 24.79 16.70 13.24
N GLU A 163 24.37 15.53 13.69
CA GLU A 163 25.11 14.27 13.58
C GLU A 163 24.37 13.35 12.61
N VAL A 164 25.08 12.81 11.62
CA VAL A 164 24.53 11.85 10.67
C VAL A 164 25.25 10.51 10.87
N ARG A 165 24.47 9.46 11.11
CA ARG A 165 24.96 8.09 11.22
C ARG A 165 24.67 7.33 9.93
N LEU A 166 25.74 7.02 9.19
CA LEU A 166 25.65 6.28 7.92
C LEU A 166 26.18 4.86 8.09
N PRO A 167 25.48 3.84 7.55
CA PRO A 167 26.05 2.51 7.44
C PRO A 167 27.10 2.52 6.33
N TRP A 168 28.39 2.53 6.69
CA TRP A 168 29.49 2.58 5.72
C TRP A 168 30.68 1.74 6.18
N ASP A 169 31.37 1.17 5.20
CA ASP A 169 32.59 0.39 5.40
C ASP A 169 33.53 0.59 4.20
N SER A 170 34.67 1.24 4.43
CA SER A 170 35.70 1.51 3.42
C SER A 170 36.23 0.26 2.74
N SER A 171 36.28 -0.87 3.46
CA SER A 171 36.76 -2.14 2.92
C SER A 171 35.78 -2.75 1.90
N ARG A 172 34.55 -2.23 1.84
CA ARG A 172 33.44 -2.71 1.02
C ARG A 172 32.81 -1.59 0.19
N ALA A 173 33.63 -0.65 -0.29
CA ALA A 173 33.17 0.55 -1.01
C ALA A 173 32.12 0.29 -2.11
N THR A 174 32.24 -0.80 -2.89
CA THR A 174 31.23 -1.14 -3.92
C THR A 174 29.86 -1.44 -3.35
N ALA A 175 29.78 -2.15 -2.22
CA ALA A 175 28.51 -2.50 -1.56
C ALA A 175 27.89 -1.29 -0.82
N PHE A 176 28.73 -0.31 -0.46
CA PHE A 176 28.33 0.92 0.25
C PHE A 176 28.49 2.19 -0.60
N SER A 177 28.43 2.06 -1.93
CA SER A 177 28.60 3.19 -2.87
C SER A 177 27.54 4.28 -2.70
N TRP A 178 26.33 3.91 -2.30
CA TRP A 178 25.23 4.86 -2.03
C TRP A 178 25.46 5.74 -0.78
N PRO A 179 25.82 5.16 0.38
CA PRO A 179 26.30 5.94 1.53
C PRO A 179 27.50 6.83 1.20
N ASP A 180 28.44 6.34 0.40
CA ASP A 180 29.64 7.09 -0.02
C ASP A 180 29.30 8.33 -0.85
N ALA A 181 28.40 8.17 -1.82
CA ALA A 181 27.86 9.28 -2.61
C ALA A 181 27.09 10.29 -1.75
N SER A 182 26.32 9.81 -0.75
CA SER A 182 25.60 10.68 0.18
C SER A 182 26.55 11.48 1.07
N MET A 183 27.61 10.85 1.57
CA MET A 183 28.67 11.48 2.36
C MET A 183 29.37 12.58 1.54
N THR A 184 29.85 12.22 0.35
CA THR A 184 30.52 13.16 -0.56
C THR A 184 29.62 14.37 -0.85
N HIS A 185 28.33 14.13 -1.09
CA HIS A 185 27.38 15.21 -1.32
C HIS A 185 27.23 16.12 -0.09
N VAL A 186 27.05 15.58 1.11
CA VAL A 186 26.93 16.37 2.34
C VAL A 186 28.21 17.19 2.61
N GLU A 187 29.39 16.60 2.39
CA GLU A 187 30.67 17.31 2.51
C GLU A 187 30.79 18.49 1.53
N THR A 188 30.32 18.31 0.28
CA THR A 188 30.34 19.38 -0.73
C THR A 188 29.43 20.56 -0.39
N LEU A 189 28.45 20.37 0.51
CA LEU A 189 27.58 21.46 0.97
C LEU A 189 28.27 22.37 1.99
N GLY A 190 29.49 22.04 2.43
CA GLY A 190 30.27 22.85 3.37
C GLY A 190 29.66 22.94 4.77
N VAL A 191 28.77 22.00 5.13
CA VAL A 191 28.15 21.93 6.45
C VAL A 191 29.00 21.08 7.39
N GLN A 192 29.18 21.56 8.61
CA GLN A 192 29.82 20.78 9.68
C GLN A 192 28.82 19.76 10.23
N VAL A 193 28.64 18.68 9.49
CA VAL A 193 27.92 17.49 9.93
C VAL A 193 28.91 16.51 10.53
N GLU A 194 28.65 16.05 11.75
CA GLU A 194 29.43 14.97 12.35
C GLU A 194 28.99 13.64 11.74
N ILE A 195 29.87 12.99 10.98
CA ILE A 195 29.58 11.71 10.35
C ILE A 195 30.10 10.60 11.24
N ALA A 196 29.18 9.83 11.82
CA ALA A 196 29.52 8.60 12.51
C ALA A 196 29.36 7.44 11.54
N HIS A 197 30.46 6.72 11.30
CA HIS A 197 30.40 5.46 10.56
C HIS A 197 29.86 4.39 11.48
N ASP A 198 28.64 3.94 11.20
CA ASP A 198 28.16 2.68 11.75
C ASP A 198 28.81 1.58 10.92
N ALA A 199 30.08 1.31 11.22
CA ALA A 199 30.66 0.02 10.93
C ALA A 199 29.72 -0.96 11.62
N ARG A 200 28.90 -1.67 10.85
CA ARG A 200 27.93 -2.64 11.39
C ARG A 200 28.61 -3.83 12.06
N SER A 201 29.78 -3.67 12.69
CA SER A 201 30.36 -4.53 13.70
C SER A 201 29.41 -4.57 14.90
N GLY A 202 28.35 -5.34 14.76
CA GLY A 202 27.53 -5.72 15.89
C GLY A 202 28.30 -6.70 16.78
N LEU A 203 28.05 -6.64 18.07
CA LEU A 203 28.33 -7.76 18.96
C LEU A 203 27.16 -8.74 18.80
N GLY A 204 27.44 -10.00 18.46
CA GLY A 204 26.41 -11.02 18.39
C GLY A 204 26.76 -12.22 17.52
N PRO A 205 25.92 -13.26 17.51
CA PRO A 205 26.21 -14.53 16.85
C PRO A 205 26.41 -14.44 15.32
N LEU A 206 25.94 -13.36 14.69
CA LEU A 206 26.08 -13.12 13.25
C LEU A 206 27.19 -12.10 12.92
N ALA A 207 28.02 -11.69 13.89
CA ALA A 207 29.05 -10.67 13.69
C ALA A 207 30.05 -11.04 12.59
N GLU A 208 30.59 -12.26 12.63
CA GLU A 208 31.53 -12.76 11.62
C GLU A 208 30.89 -12.82 10.23
N LEU A 209 29.66 -13.37 10.14
CA LEU A 209 28.92 -13.43 8.88
C LEU A 209 28.70 -12.03 8.28
N ARG A 210 28.35 -11.05 9.13
CA ARG A 210 28.13 -9.67 8.72
C ARG A 210 29.42 -8.98 8.28
N ALA A 211 30.55 -9.29 8.92
CA ALA A 211 31.87 -8.82 8.49
C ALA A 211 32.27 -9.43 7.13
N ALA A 212 31.96 -10.71 6.91
CA ALA A 212 32.23 -11.40 5.64
C ALA A 212 31.24 -11.05 4.51
N GLN A 213 30.09 -10.46 4.83
CA GLN A 213 29.07 -10.09 3.84
C GLN A 213 29.66 -9.16 2.77
N PHE A 214 29.45 -9.52 1.49
CA PHE A 214 30.00 -8.84 0.30
C PHE A 214 31.53 -8.93 0.15
N THR A 215 32.16 -9.91 0.78
CA THR A 215 33.59 -10.23 0.61
C THR A 215 33.76 -11.65 0.05
N ARG A 216 35.01 -12.10 -0.12
CA ARG A 216 35.33 -13.50 -0.45
C ARG A 216 35.56 -14.38 0.79
N ALA A 217 35.48 -13.83 2.00
CA ALA A 217 35.70 -14.59 3.22
C ALA A 217 34.57 -15.60 3.44
N VAL A 218 34.93 -16.80 3.91
CA VAL A 218 33.98 -17.86 4.28
C VAL A 218 33.90 -17.92 5.80
N VAL A 219 32.68 -17.91 6.34
CA VAL A 219 32.41 -18.02 7.77
C VAL A 219 31.76 -19.36 8.04
N SER A 220 32.36 -20.15 8.93
CA SER A 220 31.82 -21.41 9.41
C SER A 220 31.12 -21.21 10.76
N GLY A 221 30.05 -21.96 11.02
CA GLY A 221 29.40 -21.99 12.34
C GLY A 221 28.52 -20.77 12.68
N ALA A 222 28.31 -19.83 11.77
CA ALA A 222 27.29 -18.80 11.95
C ALA A 222 25.90 -19.47 12.10
N PRO A 223 25.02 -19.00 13.02
CA PRO A 223 23.70 -19.59 13.25
C PRO A 223 22.72 -19.23 12.12
N VAL A 224 23.01 -19.73 10.93
CA VAL A 224 22.22 -19.55 9.71
C VAL A 224 21.66 -20.90 9.32
N THR A 225 20.34 -20.99 9.23
CA THR A 225 19.66 -22.15 8.69
C THR A 225 19.16 -21.83 7.29
N LEU A 226 19.55 -22.65 6.31
CA LEU A 226 18.98 -22.57 4.97
C LEU A 226 17.79 -23.51 4.89
N LEU A 227 16.62 -22.95 4.56
CA LEU A 227 15.41 -23.72 4.34
C LEU A 227 15.20 -23.89 2.84
N HIS A 228 15.00 -25.12 2.41
CA HIS A 228 14.61 -25.44 1.05
C HIS A 228 13.12 -25.81 1.03
N ALA A 229 12.39 -25.31 0.04
CA ALA A 229 10.98 -25.60 -0.13
C ALA A 229 10.69 -25.77 -1.63
N ALA A 230 9.91 -26.79 -1.99
CA ALA A 230 9.59 -27.10 -3.38
C ALA A 230 8.51 -26.18 -3.97
N SER A 231 7.78 -25.44 -3.12
CA SER A 231 6.75 -24.51 -3.54
C SER A 231 6.63 -23.29 -2.64
N ARG A 232 5.95 -22.25 -3.13
CA ARG A 232 5.61 -21.06 -2.35
C ARG A 232 4.79 -21.42 -1.10
N GLY A 233 3.81 -22.31 -1.22
CA GLY A 233 2.96 -22.70 -0.09
C GLY A 233 3.75 -23.45 0.99
N GLU A 234 4.66 -24.34 0.57
CA GLU A 234 5.57 -25.04 1.49
C GLU A 234 6.54 -24.08 2.16
N HIS A 235 7.10 -23.13 1.40
CA HIS A 235 8.00 -22.10 1.95
C HIS A 235 7.34 -21.32 3.08
N VAL A 236 6.11 -20.84 2.87
CA VAL A 236 5.37 -20.06 3.87
C VAL A 236 5.05 -20.90 5.12
N ARG A 237 4.64 -22.17 4.94
CA ARG A 237 4.40 -23.10 6.07
C ARG A 237 5.68 -23.42 6.85
N ALA A 238 6.80 -23.63 6.15
CA ALA A 238 8.08 -23.91 6.78
C ALA A 238 8.54 -22.73 7.65
N VAL A 239 8.41 -21.50 7.14
CA VAL A 239 8.71 -20.28 7.92
C VAL A 239 7.80 -20.20 9.15
N ALA A 240 6.48 -20.39 9.00
CA ALA A 240 5.55 -20.35 10.13
C ALA A 240 5.89 -21.41 11.20
N HIS A 241 6.21 -22.63 10.77
CA HIS A 241 6.60 -23.71 11.68
C HIS A 241 7.89 -23.39 12.45
N HIS A 242 8.90 -22.84 11.78
CA HIS A 242 10.15 -22.43 12.43
C HIS A 242 9.96 -21.30 13.43
N VAL A 243 9.15 -20.29 13.10
CA VAL A 243 8.83 -19.21 14.04
C VAL A 243 8.10 -19.76 15.27
N ALA A 244 7.12 -20.64 15.08
CA ALA A 244 6.42 -21.30 16.19
C ALA A 244 7.35 -22.20 17.02
N LEU A 245 8.37 -22.80 16.41
CA LEU A 245 9.40 -23.54 17.15
C LEU A 245 10.25 -22.60 18.01
N TRP A 246 10.76 -21.49 17.46
CA TRP A 246 11.55 -20.52 18.22
C TRP A 246 10.79 -19.93 19.40
N ILE A 247 9.50 -19.63 19.23
CA ILE A 247 8.65 -19.14 20.32
C ILE A 247 8.50 -20.21 21.41
N ARG A 248 8.31 -21.49 21.04
CA ARG A 248 8.25 -22.60 22.01
C ARG A 248 9.58 -22.82 22.73
N GLU A 249 10.70 -22.52 22.07
CA GLU A 249 12.05 -22.56 22.64
C GLU A 249 12.36 -21.33 23.53
N GLY A 250 11.43 -20.37 23.63
CA GLY A 250 11.51 -19.23 24.54
C GLY A 250 11.94 -17.92 23.90
N VAL A 251 12.06 -17.85 22.56
CA VAL A 251 12.34 -16.59 21.86
C VAL A 251 11.10 -15.69 21.91
N PRO A 252 11.20 -14.45 22.44
CA PRO A 252 10.08 -13.52 22.46
C PRO A 252 9.57 -13.19 21.04
N PRO A 253 8.25 -13.14 20.79
CA PRO A 253 7.71 -12.85 19.47
C PRO A 253 8.14 -11.50 18.88
N ASP A 254 8.38 -10.50 19.72
CA ASP A 254 8.85 -9.16 19.35
C ASP A 254 10.32 -9.11 18.95
N GLU A 255 11.09 -10.18 19.21
CA GLU A 255 12.45 -10.35 18.71
C GLU A 255 12.52 -11.07 17.34
N ILE A 256 11.38 -11.51 16.80
CA ILE A 256 11.33 -12.25 15.54
C ILE A 256 10.81 -11.36 14.42
N ALA A 257 11.62 -11.15 13.38
CA ALA A 257 11.24 -10.43 12.17
C ALA A 257 11.27 -11.35 10.94
N VAL A 258 10.19 -11.34 10.15
CA VAL A 258 10.14 -12.00 8.84
C VAL A 258 10.21 -10.94 7.74
N ALA A 259 11.33 -10.92 7.01
CA ALA A 259 11.55 -10.01 5.90
C ALA A 259 11.31 -10.72 4.55
N THR A 260 10.65 -10.03 3.61
CA THR A 260 10.43 -10.54 2.26
C THR A 260 10.61 -9.41 1.23
N PRO A 261 11.20 -9.68 0.05
CA PRO A 261 11.30 -8.69 -1.02
C PRO A 261 9.94 -8.32 -1.63
N SER A 262 8.90 -9.14 -1.40
CA SER A 262 7.56 -8.93 -1.96
C SER A 262 6.51 -9.03 -0.85
N PRO A 263 6.42 -8.01 0.03
CA PRO A 263 5.50 -8.02 1.17
C PRO A 263 4.05 -8.22 0.72
N ASP A 264 3.63 -7.65 -0.41
CA ASP A 264 2.25 -7.75 -0.88
C ASP A 264 1.89 -9.14 -1.43
N ALA A 265 2.88 -9.90 -1.91
CA ALA A 265 2.68 -11.21 -2.53
C ALA A 265 2.82 -12.37 -1.52
N LEU A 266 3.79 -12.28 -0.62
CA LEU A 266 4.07 -13.33 0.37
C LEU A 266 3.57 -12.98 1.77
N GLY A 267 3.52 -11.71 2.14
CA GLY A 267 3.14 -11.26 3.48
C GLY A 267 1.76 -11.74 3.92
N PRO A 268 0.68 -11.60 3.13
CA PRO A 268 -0.63 -12.13 3.52
C PRO A 268 -0.64 -13.64 3.76
N LEU A 269 0.10 -14.40 2.95
CA LEU A 269 0.24 -15.85 3.12
C LEU A 269 1.01 -16.17 4.41
N LEU A 270 2.12 -15.49 4.67
CA LEU A 270 2.92 -15.65 5.90
C LEU A 270 2.11 -15.34 7.14
N VAL A 271 1.39 -14.22 7.17
CA VAL A 271 0.52 -13.86 8.30
C VAL A 271 -0.55 -14.93 8.53
N ARG A 272 -1.16 -15.47 7.46
CA ARG A 272 -2.15 -16.53 7.57
C ARG A 272 -1.57 -17.81 8.16
N GLU A 273 -0.45 -18.31 7.62
CA GLU A 273 0.16 -19.55 8.12
C GLU A 273 0.74 -19.38 9.54
N LEU A 274 1.27 -18.20 9.89
CA LEU A 274 1.70 -17.88 11.27
C LEU A 274 0.52 -17.94 12.24
N ARG A 275 -0.62 -17.34 11.89
CA ARG A 275 -1.84 -17.42 12.71
C ARG A 275 -2.36 -18.85 12.84
N ALA A 276 -2.32 -19.63 11.76
CA ALA A 276 -2.75 -21.03 11.76
C ALA A 276 -1.93 -21.91 12.73
N VAL A 277 -0.71 -21.50 13.08
CA VAL A 277 0.13 -22.17 14.10
C VAL A 277 0.13 -21.43 15.45
N GLY A 278 -0.82 -20.51 15.67
CA GLY A 278 -1.00 -19.78 16.92
C GLY A 278 -0.04 -18.61 17.13
N VAL A 279 0.71 -18.18 16.11
CA VAL A 279 1.65 -17.05 16.21
C VAL A 279 0.98 -15.75 15.79
N PRO A 280 0.87 -14.74 16.67
CA PRO A 280 0.36 -13.44 16.29
C PRO A 280 1.36 -12.75 15.34
N ALA A 281 0.87 -12.37 14.16
CA ALA A 281 1.68 -11.70 13.15
C ALA A 281 0.98 -10.42 12.65
N ILE A 282 1.78 -9.36 12.51
CA ILE A 282 1.38 -8.05 12.01
C ILE A 282 2.22 -7.73 10.77
N MET A 283 1.56 -7.36 9.68
CA MET A 283 2.24 -6.83 8.51
C MET A 283 2.29 -5.31 8.62
N ARG A 284 3.49 -4.74 8.76
CA ARG A 284 3.69 -3.29 8.99
C ARG A 284 2.98 -2.38 7.98
N ARG A 285 2.83 -2.82 6.72
CA ARG A 285 2.20 -2.03 5.65
C ARG A 285 0.68 -2.22 5.54
N GLY A 286 0.07 -3.09 6.36
CA GLY A 286 -1.33 -3.47 6.20
C GLY A 286 -1.57 -4.23 4.89
N LEU A 287 -2.82 -4.65 4.63
CA LEU A 287 -3.18 -5.24 3.34
C LEU A 287 -3.36 -4.14 2.28
N ALA A 288 -2.95 -4.42 1.05
CA ALA A 288 -3.24 -3.53 -0.06
C ALA A 288 -4.77 -3.34 -0.18
N LEU A 289 -5.20 -2.10 -0.41
CA LEU A 289 -6.63 -1.75 -0.46
C LEU A 289 -7.41 -2.61 -1.46
N ALA A 290 -6.83 -2.89 -2.64
CA ALA A 290 -7.43 -3.76 -3.66
C ALA A 290 -7.65 -5.22 -3.20
N GLN A 291 -7.01 -5.65 -2.11
CA GLN A 291 -7.21 -6.96 -1.52
C GLN A 291 -8.29 -6.97 -0.42
N SER A 292 -8.67 -5.79 0.10
CA SER A 292 -9.79 -5.64 1.06
C SER A 292 -11.13 -5.91 0.39
N GLY A 293 -12.17 -6.25 1.17
CA GLY A 293 -13.54 -6.41 0.65
C GLY A 293 -14.03 -5.18 -0.14
N PRO A 294 -13.97 -3.96 0.44
CA PRO A 294 -14.32 -2.72 -0.24
C PRO A 294 -13.52 -2.46 -1.52
N GLY A 295 -12.19 -2.60 -1.48
CA GLY A 295 -11.37 -2.40 -2.68
C GLY A 295 -11.64 -3.43 -3.78
N ARG A 296 -11.95 -4.68 -3.41
CA ARG A 296 -12.40 -5.70 -4.36
C ARG A 296 -13.74 -5.34 -4.98
N VAL A 297 -14.71 -4.84 -4.21
CA VAL A 297 -15.97 -4.33 -4.76
C VAL A 297 -15.71 -3.26 -5.81
N LEU A 298 -14.91 -2.24 -5.49
CA LEU A 298 -14.64 -1.15 -6.41
C LEU A 298 -13.98 -1.62 -7.70
N THR A 299 -12.95 -2.45 -7.58
CA THR A 299 -12.26 -3.01 -8.75
C THR A 299 -13.14 -3.95 -9.58
N GLN A 300 -14.04 -4.71 -8.95
CA GLN A 300 -14.95 -5.62 -9.64
C GLN A 300 -16.19 -4.93 -10.20
N ALA A 301 -16.64 -3.82 -9.62
CA ALA A 301 -17.80 -3.05 -10.09
C ALA A 301 -17.59 -2.55 -11.53
N LEU A 302 -16.36 -2.19 -11.88
CA LEU A 302 -16.01 -1.76 -13.23
C LEU A 302 -15.80 -2.92 -14.21
N ARG A 303 -15.54 -4.14 -13.71
CA ARG A 303 -15.13 -5.29 -14.53
C ARG A 303 -16.23 -6.33 -14.75
N LEU A 304 -16.97 -6.69 -13.70
CA LEU A 304 -17.95 -7.79 -13.75
C LEU A 304 -19.13 -7.51 -14.69
N PRO A 305 -19.69 -6.28 -14.77
CA PRO A 305 -20.75 -5.98 -15.74
C PRO A 305 -20.35 -6.27 -17.18
N ALA A 306 -19.15 -5.83 -17.60
CA ALA A 306 -18.64 -6.04 -18.96
C ALA A 306 -18.48 -7.54 -19.30
N LEU A 307 -18.10 -8.35 -18.30
CA LEU A 307 -17.94 -9.81 -18.41
C LEU A 307 -19.25 -10.60 -18.15
N ALA A 308 -20.36 -9.91 -17.92
CA ALA A 308 -21.66 -10.49 -17.56
C ALA A 308 -21.61 -11.45 -16.35
N PHE A 309 -20.91 -11.02 -15.31
CA PHE A 309 -20.83 -11.69 -14.01
C PHE A 309 -20.45 -13.17 -14.10
N PRO A 310 -19.20 -13.49 -14.49
CA PRO A 310 -18.70 -14.86 -14.45
C PRO A 310 -18.80 -15.43 -13.03
N ARG A 311 -19.15 -16.71 -12.92
CA ARG A 311 -19.47 -17.36 -11.65
C ARG A 311 -18.36 -17.24 -10.62
N GLU A 312 -17.13 -17.61 -10.95
CA GLU A 312 -16.08 -17.70 -9.94
C GLU A 312 -15.73 -16.31 -9.41
N GLU A 313 -15.61 -15.30 -10.26
CA GLU A 313 -15.32 -13.92 -9.85
C GLU A 313 -16.46 -13.30 -9.02
N LEU A 314 -17.72 -13.63 -9.33
CA LEU A 314 -18.87 -13.21 -8.52
C LEU A 314 -18.86 -13.89 -7.14
N LEU A 315 -18.53 -15.18 -7.06
CA LEU A 315 -18.42 -15.92 -5.80
C LEU A 315 -17.22 -15.47 -4.97
N GLU A 316 -16.08 -15.19 -5.60
CA GLU A 316 -14.91 -14.62 -4.92
C GLU A 316 -15.23 -13.26 -4.31
N LEU A 317 -15.97 -12.41 -5.03
CA LEU A 317 -16.42 -11.13 -4.50
C LEU A 317 -17.38 -11.33 -3.31
N TRP A 318 -18.34 -12.25 -3.43
CA TRP A 318 -19.27 -12.57 -2.34
C TRP A 318 -18.54 -13.03 -1.07
N GLN A 319 -17.55 -13.92 -1.22
CA GLN A 319 -16.73 -14.40 -0.12
C GLN A 319 -15.88 -13.28 0.50
N ALA A 320 -15.28 -12.41 -0.32
CA ALA A 320 -14.50 -11.27 0.16
C ALA A 320 -15.35 -10.27 0.96
N LEU A 321 -16.65 -10.19 0.67
CA LEU A 321 -17.61 -9.40 1.42
C LEU A 321 -18.01 -10.03 2.77
N GLY A 322 -17.69 -11.30 3.01
CA GLY A 322 -18.05 -12.01 4.25
C GLY A 322 -19.57 -12.12 4.46
N ARG A 323 -20.36 -12.10 3.38
CA ARG A 323 -21.83 -12.02 3.47
C ARG A 323 -22.47 -13.39 3.64
N THR A 324 -23.50 -13.45 4.49
CA THR A 324 -24.43 -14.58 4.60
C THR A 324 -25.76 -14.24 3.93
N VAL A 325 -26.45 -15.27 3.42
CA VAL A 325 -27.83 -15.12 2.92
C VAL A 325 -28.80 -15.64 3.97
N ALA A 326 -29.76 -14.84 4.38
CA ALA A 326 -30.83 -15.31 5.27
C ALA A 326 -31.78 -16.25 4.49
N SER A 327 -32.05 -17.44 5.02
CA SER A 327 -33.09 -18.33 4.51
C SER A 327 -34.02 -18.84 5.61
N ASP A 328 -35.09 -19.51 5.20
CA ASP A 328 -36.07 -20.20 6.05
C ASP A 328 -35.45 -21.17 7.08
N THR A 329 -34.31 -21.75 6.72
CA THR A 329 -33.56 -22.75 7.48
C THR A 329 -32.37 -22.16 8.26
N GLY A 330 -32.24 -20.83 8.29
CA GLY A 330 -31.15 -20.11 8.97
C GLY A 330 -30.20 -19.41 7.99
N PRO A 331 -29.10 -18.82 8.48
CA PRO A 331 -28.12 -18.16 7.63
C PRO A 331 -27.32 -19.17 6.79
N ILE A 332 -27.20 -18.88 5.49
CA ILE A 332 -26.37 -19.63 4.54
C ILE A 332 -25.01 -18.97 4.47
N SER A 333 -23.96 -19.73 4.81
CA SER A 333 -22.56 -19.27 4.72
C SER A 333 -22.12 -19.08 3.26
N ALA A 334 -21.06 -18.28 3.07
CA ALA A 334 -20.50 -18.02 1.75
C ALA A 334 -19.96 -19.30 1.06
N GLU A 335 -19.40 -20.24 1.81
CA GLU A 335 -18.91 -21.52 1.29
C GLU A 335 -20.06 -22.38 0.79
N ARG A 336 -21.15 -22.45 1.57
CA ARG A 336 -22.33 -23.24 1.23
C ARG A 336 -23.06 -22.67 0.02
N LEU A 337 -23.18 -21.35 -0.06
CA LEU A 337 -23.67 -20.65 -1.25
C LEU A 337 -22.81 -20.99 -2.47
N ALA A 338 -21.48 -20.83 -2.37
CA ALA A 338 -20.57 -21.09 -3.49
C ALA A 338 -20.65 -22.55 -3.96
N HIS A 339 -20.77 -23.50 -3.04
CA HIS A 339 -20.96 -24.91 -3.35
C HIS A 339 -22.23 -25.14 -4.20
N TRP A 340 -23.37 -24.60 -3.77
CA TRP A 340 -24.64 -24.75 -4.49
C TRP A 340 -24.67 -24.03 -5.83
N VAL A 341 -24.08 -22.85 -5.93
CA VAL A 341 -23.96 -22.12 -7.20
C VAL A 341 -23.08 -22.87 -8.20
N ARG A 342 -22.00 -23.53 -7.75
CA ARG A 342 -21.18 -24.38 -8.62
C ARG A 342 -21.95 -25.63 -9.08
N GLN A 343 -22.69 -26.26 -8.17
CA GLN A 343 -23.50 -27.45 -8.48
C GLN A 343 -24.68 -27.16 -9.41
N SER A 344 -25.22 -25.94 -9.40
CA SER A 344 -26.35 -25.57 -10.25
C SER A 344 -26.01 -25.59 -11.75
N GLY A 345 -24.72 -25.50 -12.08
CA GLY A 345 -24.22 -25.43 -13.46
C GLY A 345 -24.25 -24.02 -14.04
N ALA A 346 -24.70 -23.00 -13.28
CA ALA A 346 -24.59 -21.61 -13.69
C ALA A 346 -23.12 -21.25 -13.95
N ARG A 347 -22.85 -20.52 -15.05
CA ARG A 347 -21.50 -20.10 -15.43
C ARG A 347 -21.38 -18.57 -15.52
N SER A 348 -22.43 -17.90 -15.97
CA SER A 348 -22.55 -16.46 -16.06
C SER A 348 -24.01 -16.07 -16.26
N GLN A 349 -24.34 -14.79 -16.09
CA GLN A 349 -25.70 -14.29 -16.33
C GLN A 349 -26.15 -14.46 -17.79
N ARG A 350 -25.21 -14.47 -18.75
CA ARG A 350 -25.51 -14.60 -20.19
C ARG A 350 -25.94 -16.01 -20.62
N LEU A 351 -25.45 -17.06 -19.94
CA LEU A 351 -25.63 -18.44 -20.40
C LEU A 351 -26.85 -19.11 -19.77
N LEU A 352 -26.96 -19.02 -18.46
CA LEU A 352 -28.09 -19.54 -17.69
C LEU A 352 -28.23 -18.67 -16.44
N GLY A 353 -29.40 -18.06 -16.25
CA GLY A 353 -29.64 -17.19 -15.11
C GLY A 353 -29.42 -17.95 -13.80
N TYR A 354 -28.73 -17.32 -12.84
CA TYR A 354 -28.44 -17.94 -11.54
C TYR A 354 -29.71 -18.46 -10.84
N ARG A 355 -30.82 -17.70 -10.94
CA ARG A 355 -32.13 -18.08 -10.41
C ARG A 355 -32.66 -19.37 -11.01
N GLU A 356 -32.64 -19.48 -12.34
CA GLU A 356 -33.14 -20.65 -13.07
C GLU A 356 -32.32 -21.89 -12.72
N ALA A 357 -30.98 -21.76 -12.73
CA ALA A 357 -30.07 -22.85 -12.39
C ALA A 357 -30.26 -23.35 -10.95
N LEU A 358 -30.31 -22.43 -9.98
CA LEU A 358 -30.46 -22.77 -8.57
C LEU A 358 -31.83 -23.37 -8.26
N THR A 359 -32.90 -22.84 -8.87
CA THR A 359 -34.26 -23.40 -8.70
C THR A 359 -34.36 -24.80 -9.30
N ALA A 360 -33.77 -25.02 -10.48
CA ALA A 360 -33.71 -26.35 -11.11
C ALA A 360 -32.84 -27.33 -10.31
N LEU A 361 -31.79 -26.88 -9.62
CA LEU A 361 -31.02 -27.70 -8.69
C LEU A 361 -31.87 -28.10 -7.47
N ALA A 362 -32.58 -27.15 -6.86
CA ALA A 362 -33.44 -27.40 -5.71
C ALA A 362 -34.56 -28.41 -6.03
N GLN A 363 -35.25 -28.24 -7.16
CA GLN A 363 -36.30 -29.16 -7.61
C GLN A 363 -35.80 -30.59 -7.89
N ARG A 364 -34.56 -30.74 -8.37
CA ARG A 364 -33.91 -32.06 -8.51
C ARG A 364 -33.51 -32.65 -7.16
N GLY A 365 -33.10 -31.78 -6.23
CA GLY A 365 -32.60 -32.14 -4.90
C GLY A 365 -33.67 -32.52 -3.89
N GLU A 366 -34.93 -32.07 -4.02
CA GLU A 366 -36.04 -32.42 -3.10
C GLU A 366 -36.30 -33.93 -2.97
N LYS A 367 -35.83 -34.73 -3.93
CA LYS A 367 -35.89 -36.21 -3.86
C LYS A 367 -34.80 -36.84 -2.98
N SER A 368 -33.81 -36.07 -2.54
CA SER A 368 -32.70 -36.50 -1.70
C SER A 368 -32.69 -35.65 -0.42
N SER A 369 -32.87 -36.28 0.74
CA SER A 369 -33.15 -35.68 2.06
C SER A 369 -32.05 -34.78 2.66
N ARG A 370 -31.10 -34.27 1.86
CA ARG A 370 -30.03 -33.34 2.26
C ARG A 370 -29.90 -32.12 1.34
N GLY A 371 -30.91 -31.82 0.51
CA GLY A 371 -30.85 -30.83 -0.57
C GLY A 371 -31.07 -29.36 -0.19
N LEU A 372 -30.70 -28.47 -1.12
CA LEU A 372 -31.05 -27.04 -1.18
C LEU A 372 -32.58 -26.89 -1.35
N SER A 373 -33.26 -26.18 -0.45
CA SER A 373 -34.70 -25.90 -0.60
C SER A 373 -34.96 -24.88 -1.72
N VAL A 374 -36.15 -24.89 -2.32
CA VAL A 374 -36.54 -23.90 -3.34
C VAL A 374 -36.52 -22.47 -2.75
N ALA A 375 -36.91 -22.30 -1.48
CA ALA A 375 -36.86 -21.01 -0.79
C ALA A 375 -35.41 -20.52 -0.60
N ALA A 376 -34.49 -21.39 -0.15
CA ALA A 376 -33.08 -21.06 -0.04
C ALA A 376 -32.45 -20.76 -1.41
N ALA A 377 -32.80 -21.51 -2.46
CA ALA A 377 -32.35 -21.25 -3.83
C ALA A 377 -32.77 -19.87 -4.32
N ARG A 378 -34.03 -19.47 -4.06
CA ARG A 378 -34.53 -18.13 -4.37
C ARG A 378 -33.80 -17.05 -3.59
N ALA A 379 -33.63 -17.23 -2.27
CA ALA A 379 -32.92 -16.27 -1.44
C ALA A 379 -31.47 -16.05 -1.92
N ILE A 380 -30.77 -17.11 -2.31
CA ILE A 380 -29.41 -17.00 -2.90
C ILE A 380 -29.48 -16.23 -4.22
N ALA A 381 -30.42 -16.57 -5.11
CA ALA A 381 -30.56 -15.91 -6.39
C ALA A 381 -30.89 -14.42 -6.24
N ASP A 382 -31.83 -14.07 -5.36
CA ASP A 382 -32.21 -12.69 -5.02
C ASP A 382 -30.98 -11.91 -4.51
N ALA A 383 -30.17 -12.52 -3.64
CA ALA A 383 -28.98 -11.90 -3.08
C ALA A 383 -27.89 -11.66 -4.14
N LEU A 384 -27.66 -12.62 -5.04
CA LEU A 384 -26.74 -12.45 -6.17
C LEU A 384 -27.25 -11.41 -7.16
N GLU A 385 -28.54 -11.41 -7.48
CA GLU A 385 -29.17 -10.42 -8.37
C GLU A 385 -29.11 -9.01 -7.79
N ALA A 386 -29.34 -8.84 -6.49
CA ALA A 386 -29.16 -7.56 -5.82
C ALA A 386 -27.72 -7.06 -5.91
N LEU A 387 -26.72 -7.94 -5.70
CA LEU A 387 -25.31 -7.59 -5.90
C LEU A 387 -25.04 -7.17 -7.35
N MET A 388 -25.48 -7.97 -8.33
CA MET A 388 -25.31 -7.65 -9.76
C MET A 388 -25.98 -6.32 -10.14
N HIS A 389 -27.17 -6.05 -9.60
CA HIS A 389 -27.89 -4.80 -9.82
C HIS A 389 -27.11 -3.59 -9.30
N VAL A 390 -26.56 -3.68 -8.09
CA VAL A 390 -25.72 -2.61 -7.51
C VAL A 390 -24.48 -2.37 -8.37
N LEU A 391 -23.78 -3.42 -8.81
CA LEU A 391 -22.57 -3.28 -9.62
C LEU A 391 -22.86 -2.74 -11.03
N ASN A 392 -24.00 -3.12 -11.64
CA ASN A 392 -24.45 -2.56 -12.92
C ASN A 392 -24.80 -1.06 -12.83
N GLY A 393 -25.02 -0.54 -11.62
CA GLY A 393 -25.22 0.89 -11.40
C GLY A 393 -23.97 1.74 -11.63
N VAL A 394 -22.79 1.11 -11.76
CA VAL A 394 -21.53 1.82 -12.05
C VAL A 394 -21.31 1.89 -13.56
N PRO A 395 -21.33 3.09 -14.17
CA PRO A 395 -21.20 3.23 -15.62
C PRO A 395 -19.78 2.91 -16.09
N GLU A 396 -19.66 2.06 -17.11
CA GLU A 396 -18.38 1.72 -17.75
C GLU A 396 -17.74 2.93 -18.45
N GLN A 397 -18.58 3.80 -19.04
CA GLN A 397 -18.18 5.01 -19.75
C GLN A 397 -18.93 6.21 -19.16
N ALA A 398 -18.24 6.96 -18.31
CA ALA A 398 -18.74 8.20 -17.72
C ALA A 398 -17.55 9.10 -17.34
N ALA A 399 -17.83 10.35 -16.96
CA ALA A 399 -16.79 11.19 -16.39
C ALA A 399 -16.25 10.55 -15.10
N LEU A 400 -14.96 10.73 -14.79
CA LEU A 400 -14.35 10.12 -13.60
C LEU A 400 -15.16 10.41 -12.33
N VAL A 401 -15.59 11.66 -12.14
CA VAL A 401 -16.43 12.06 -11.00
C VAL A 401 -17.72 11.26 -10.89
N GLU A 402 -18.42 11.00 -12.01
CA GLU A 402 -19.66 10.23 -12.03
C GLU A 402 -19.40 8.75 -11.71
N GLN A 403 -18.28 8.20 -12.18
CA GLN A 403 -17.86 6.83 -11.84
C GLN A 403 -17.54 6.71 -10.36
N LEU A 404 -16.86 7.69 -9.77
CA LEU A 404 -16.54 7.74 -8.34
C LEU A 404 -17.82 7.82 -7.50
N ASP A 405 -18.77 8.68 -7.87
CA ASP A 405 -20.07 8.80 -7.21
C ASP A 405 -20.87 7.49 -7.27
N ALA A 406 -20.87 6.82 -8.42
CA ALA A 406 -21.54 5.54 -8.58
C ALA A 406 -20.87 4.42 -7.77
N CYS A 407 -19.54 4.39 -7.73
CA CYS A 407 -18.75 3.50 -6.90
C CYS A 407 -19.04 3.70 -5.40
N GLU A 408 -19.10 4.94 -4.93
CA GLU A 408 -19.46 5.28 -3.55
C GLU A 408 -20.86 4.76 -3.22
N LYS A 409 -21.85 5.04 -4.08
CA LYS A 409 -23.22 4.52 -3.93
C LYS A 409 -23.24 2.99 -3.90
N ALA A 410 -22.43 2.31 -4.71
CA ALA A 410 -22.33 0.86 -4.71
C ALA A 410 -21.79 0.31 -3.39
N VAL A 411 -20.73 0.92 -2.84
CA VAL A 411 -20.18 0.57 -1.51
C VAL A 411 -21.22 0.76 -0.41
N HIS A 412 -21.97 1.87 -0.42
CA HIS A 412 -23.05 2.13 0.54
C HIS A 412 -24.20 1.12 0.41
N ALA A 413 -24.68 0.86 -0.81
CA ALA A 413 -25.76 -0.09 -1.08
C ALA A 413 -25.39 -1.53 -0.65
N LEU A 414 -24.10 -1.87 -0.69
CA LEU A 414 -23.59 -3.13 -0.19
C LEU A 414 -23.39 -3.15 1.33
N GLY A 415 -23.88 -2.15 2.06
CA GLY A 415 -23.79 -2.11 3.52
C GLY A 415 -22.36 -2.25 4.04
N LEU A 416 -21.39 -1.90 3.20
CA LEU A 416 -19.99 -1.85 3.58
C LEU A 416 -19.71 -0.57 4.36
N ALA A 417 -20.45 0.50 4.09
CA ALA A 417 -20.29 1.77 4.80
C ALA A 417 -20.39 1.59 6.33
N ALA A 418 -19.46 2.24 7.04
CA ALA A 418 -19.19 2.20 8.49
C ALA A 418 -20.42 1.90 9.38
N GLY A 419 -20.81 0.63 9.41
CA GLY A 419 -21.72 0.07 10.38
C GLY A 419 -20.88 -0.74 11.34
N GLY A 420 -20.92 -0.40 12.62
CA GLY A 420 -20.18 -1.10 13.66
C GLY A 420 -20.43 -2.62 13.67
N PRO A 421 -19.60 -3.37 14.41
CA PRO A 421 -19.52 -4.82 14.36
C PRO A 421 -20.91 -5.46 14.49
N ARG A 422 -21.35 -6.22 13.48
CA ARG A 422 -22.61 -6.98 13.55
C ARG A 422 -22.29 -8.32 14.21
N VAL A 423 -22.15 -8.29 15.53
CA VAL A 423 -21.90 -9.50 16.32
C VAL A 423 -23.13 -10.41 16.27
N PHE A 424 -23.03 -11.51 15.52
CA PHE A 424 -23.96 -12.63 15.68
C PHE A 424 -23.68 -13.32 17.00
N ALA A 425 -24.61 -13.21 17.95
CA ALA A 425 -24.56 -13.91 19.22
C ALA A 425 -24.99 -15.37 19.01
N GLY A 426 -24.06 -16.33 19.12
CA GLY A 426 -24.44 -17.74 19.16
C GLY A 426 -23.36 -18.76 18.84
N ASP A 427 -22.23 -18.75 19.56
CA ASP A 427 -21.42 -19.97 19.78
C ASP A 427 -20.47 -19.69 20.97
N PRO A 428 -20.43 -20.48 22.07
CA PRO A 428 -19.63 -20.12 23.26
C PRO A 428 -18.20 -20.68 23.29
N ASP A 429 -17.88 -21.80 22.63
CA ASP A 429 -16.60 -22.50 22.90
C ASP A 429 -15.64 -22.61 21.70
N GLY A 430 -16.10 -22.35 20.47
CA GLY A 430 -15.26 -22.17 19.27
C GLY A 430 -15.17 -20.72 18.77
N ALA A 431 -15.88 -19.81 19.44
CA ALA A 431 -16.15 -18.47 18.91
C ALA A 431 -15.08 -17.44 19.19
N GLU A 432 -14.18 -17.60 20.15
CA GLU A 432 -13.22 -16.52 20.42
C GLU A 432 -12.27 -16.27 19.26
N GLU A 433 -11.73 -17.32 18.64
CA GLU A 433 -10.82 -17.17 17.50
C GLU A 433 -11.57 -16.66 16.28
N HIS A 434 -12.70 -17.28 15.93
CA HIS A 434 -13.53 -16.87 14.81
C HIS A 434 -14.09 -15.43 14.99
N ARG A 435 -14.47 -15.04 16.20
CA ARG A 435 -14.91 -13.68 16.55
C ARG A 435 -13.77 -12.68 16.50
N ARG A 436 -12.56 -13.03 16.97
CA ARG A 436 -11.37 -12.18 16.83
C ARG A 436 -11.02 -11.99 15.35
N GLU A 437 -11.10 -13.04 14.53
CA GLU A 437 -10.91 -12.96 13.09
C GLU A 437 -11.95 -12.08 12.40
N LEU A 438 -13.23 -12.22 12.79
CA LEU A 438 -14.33 -11.41 12.30
C LEU A 438 -14.15 -9.93 12.67
N LEU A 439 -13.89 -9.63 13.94
CA LEU A 439 -13.63 -8.26 14.42
C LEU A 439 -12.40 -7.64 13.73
N ALA A 440 -11.34 -8.42 13.55
CA ALA A 440 -10.16 -7.97 12.82
C ALA A 440 -10.46 -7.76 11.32
N ALA A 441 -11.35 -8.55 10.72
CA ALA A 441 -11.81 -8.36 9.34
C ALA A 441 -12.66 -7.09 9.21
N GLU A 442 -13.58 -6.85 10.14
CA GLU A 442 -14.40 -5.64 10.19
C GLU A 442 -13.54 -4.38 10.39
N ALA A 443 -12.55 -4.42 11.30
CA ALA A 443 -11.61 -3.31 11.49
C ALA A 443 -10.83 -2.99 10.21
N ARG A 444 -10.32 -4.03 9.51
CA ARG A 444 -9.66 -3.85 8.20
C ARG A 444 -10.60 -3.29 7.13
N GLN A 445 -11.88 -3.68 7.16
CA GLN A 445 -12.88 -3.13 6.23
C GLN A 445 -13.14 -1.65 6.52
N ALA A 446 -13.26 -1.27 7.81
CA ALA A 446 -13.43 0.12 8.22
C ALA A 446 -12.24 1.01 7.78
N GLU A 447 -11.01 0.58 8.06
CA GLU A 447 -9.79 1.27 7.61
C GLU A 447 -9.73 1.38 6.07
N ALA A 448 -10.12 0.32 5.36
CA ALA A 448 -10.18 0.33 3.90
C ALA A 448 -11.22 1.33 3.36
N LEU A 449 -12.37 1.47 4.03
CA LEU A 449 -13.41 2.42 3.61
C LEU A 449 -13.00 3.86 3.85
N GLU A 450 -12.33 4.13 4.96
CA GLU A 450 -11.75 5.46 5.23
C GLU A 450 -10.70 5.81 4.18
N ALA A 451 -9.78 4.88 3.87
CA ALA A 451 -8.79 5.07 2.82
C ALA A 451 -9.42 5.24 1.42
N ILE A 452 -10.52 4.55 1.13
CA ILE A 452 -11.31 4.75 -0.10
C ILE A 452 -11.93 6.13 -0.10
N ALA A 453 -12.58 6.55 0.99
CA ALA A 453 -13.24 7.85 1.07
C ALA A 453 -12.23 8.98 0.85
N ASP A 454 -11.05 8.90 1.47
CA ASP A 454 -9.94 9.85 1.26
C ASP A 454 -9.50 9.88 -0.20
N LEU A 455 -9.36 8.70 -0.83
CA LEU A 455 -9.01 8.58 -2.25
C LEU A 455 -10.08 9.19 -3.17
N LEU A 456 -11.37 8.96 -2.88
CA LEU A 456 -12.47 9.51 -3.67
C LEU A 456 -12.54 11.03 -3.54
N ILE A 457 -12.36 11.57 -2.32
CA ILE A 457 -12.28 13.01 -2.07
C ILE A 457 -11.13 13.61 -2.87
N GLU A 458 -9.98 12.95 -2.85
CA GLU A 458 -8.82 13.40 -3.61
C GLU A 458 -9.06 13.39 -5.13
N LEU A 459 -9.65 12.34 -5.68
CA LEU A 459 -9.89 12.22 -7.11
C LEU A 459 -10.96 13.19 -7.67
N ARG A 460 -11.75 13.81 -6.79
CA ARG A 460 -12.71 14.87 -7.15
C ARG A 460 -12.06 16.25 -7.31
N LEU A 461 -10.78 16.41 -6.95
CA LEU A 461 -10.03 17.69 -7.00
C LEU A 461 -9.61 18.08 -8.40
#